data_AF-A0A1I1CH87-F1
#
_entry.id   AF-A0A1I1CH87-F1
#
_cell.length_a   1.000
_cell.length_b   1.000
_cell.length_c   1.000
_cell.angle_alpha   90.00
_cell.angle_beta   90.00
_cell.angle_gamma   90.00
#
_symmetry.space_group_name_H-M   'P 1'
#
loop_
_entity.id
_entity.type
_entity.pdbx_description
1 polymer ?
#
loop_
_entity_poly.entity_id
_entity_poly.type
_entity_poly.pdbx_seq_one_letter_code
_entity_poly.pdbx_strand_id
1 'polypeptide(L)'
;MTLPVLRDYRAETINMSCKRCDRHGVYDRKALVKKLGAAIEFVELRRILAIGCDRRGTDGCEASFPCLLTANILIEAPYER
;
A
#
# COMPACT_ATOMS: atom_id res chain seq x y z
N MET A 1 9.96 3.40 15.53
CA MET A 1 9.74 3.94 14.17
C MET A 1 8.24 3.86 13.91
N THR A 2 7.56 4.98 13.74
CA THR A 2 6.12 5.01 13.40
C THR A 2 5.97 4.71 11.92
N LEU A 3 5.17 3.70 11.58
CA LEU A 3 4.87 3.40 10.18
C LEU A 3 3.98 4.52 9.61
N PRO A 4 4.16 4.89 8.33
CA PRO A 4 3.32 5.89 7.71
C PRO A 4 1.86 5.41 7.62
N VAL A 5 0.94 6.31 7.96
CA VAL A 5 -0.50 6.08 7.90
C VAL A 5 -1.13 6.84 6.73
N LEU A 6 -2.35 6.43 6.36
CA LEU A 6 -3.12 7.03 5.27
C LEU A 6 -3.31 8.56 5.42
N ARG A 7 -3.32 9.05 6.66
CA ARG A 7 -3.39 10.47 6.98
C ARG A 7 -2.13 11.25 6.59
N ASP A 8 -0.95 10.65 6.70
CA ASP A 8 0.34 11.30 6.38
C ASP A 8 0.47 11.60 4.89
N TYR A 9 -0.12 10.74 4.06
CA TYR A 9 -0.18 10.95 2.63
C TYR A 9 -1.30 11.93 2.26
N ARG A 10 -0.93 13.06 1.65
CA ARG A 10 -1.87 14.16 1.31
C ARG A 10 -2.48 14.08 -0.10
N ALA A 11 -2.09 13.11 -0.93
CA ALA A 11 -2.63 13.04 -2.29
C ALA A 11 -4.05 12.46 -2.31
N GLU A 12 -4.78 12.76 -3.38
CA GLU A 12 -6.18 12.35 -3.54
C GLU A 12 -6.32 10.86 -3.91
N THR A 13 -5.35 10.32 -4.65
CA THR A 13 -5.35 8.93 -5.12
C THR A 13 -4.10 8.17 -4.68
N ILE A 14 -4.28 6.89 -4.40
CA ILE A 14 -3.26 5.95 -3.96
C ILE A 14 -3.13 4.88 -5.03
N ASN A 15 -1.97 4.86 -5.67
CA ASN A 15 -1.65 3.89 -6.71
C ASN A 15 -0.94 2.70 -6.06
N MET A 16 -1.47 1.52 -6.30
CA MET A 16 -0.87 0.25 -5.93
C MET A 16 -0.48 -0.49 -7.21
N SER A 17 0.73 -1.02 -7.20
CA SER A 17 1.27 -1.85 -8.28
C SER A 17 1.93 -3.07 -7.68
N CYS A 18 1.55 -4.25 -8.17
CA CYS A 18 2.20 -5.50 -7.84
C CYS A 18 2.93 -6.01 -9.08
N LYS A 19 4.27 -5.94 -9.08
CA LYS A 19 5.10 -6.43 -10.20
C LYS A 19 4.94 -7.93 -10.45
N ARG A 20 4.56 -8.69 -9.43
CA ARG A 20 4.41 -10.15 -9.51
C ARG A 20 3.09 -10.61 -10.11
N CYS A 21 2.00 -9.93 -9.73
CA CYS A 21 0.66 -10.23 -10.25
C CYS A 21 0.30 -9.33 -11.46
N ASP A 22 1.25 -8.49 -11.92
CA ASP A 22 1.05 -7.38 -12.88
C ASP A 22 -0.21 -6.56 -12.59
N ARG A 23 -0.52 -6.41 -11.29
CA ARG A 23 -1.79 -5.84 -10.86
C ARG A 23 -1.58 -4.38 -10.53
N HIS A 24 -2.32 -3.53 -11.21
CA HIS A 24 -2.36 -2.11 -10.96
C HIS A 24 -3.74 -1.72 -10.43
N GLY A 25 -3.77 -0.96 -9.34
CA GLY A 25 -5.01 -0.47 -8.73
C GLY A 25 -4.86 0.98 -8.34
N VAL A 26 -5.81 1.81 -8.74
CA VAL A 26 -5.90 3.21 -8.32
C VAL A 26 -7.05 3.31 -7.32
N TYR A 27 -6.74 3.74 -6.11
CA TYR A 27 -7.70 3.84 -5.02
C TYR A 27 -7.84 5.29 -4.59
N ASP A 28 -9.08 5.75 -4.45
CA ASP A 28 -9.33 7.08 -3.91
C ASP A 28 -9.04 7.11 -2.40
N ARG A 29 -8.24 8.08 -1.95
CA ARG A 29 -7.87 8.22 -0.54
C ARG A 29 -9.10 8.45 0.33
N LYS A 30 -10.06 9.27 -0.08
CA LYS A 30 -11.28 9.51 0.71
C LYS A 30 -12.10 8.23 0.81
N ALA A 31 -12.17 7.43 -0.25
CA ALA A 31 -12.82 6.13 -0.22
C ALA A 31 -12.11 5.15 0.75
N LEU A 32 -10.78 5.11 0.74
CA LEU A 32 -10.00 4.31 1.68
C LEU A 32 -10.17 4.77 3.13
N VAL A 33 -10.10 6.09 3.39
CA VAL A 33 -10.37 6.68 4.71
C VAL A 33 -11.77 6.31 5.19
N LYS A 34 -12.78 6.37 4.31
CA LYS A 34 -14.16 6.03 4.65
C LYS A 34 -14.35 4.54 4.95
N LYS A 35 -13.62 3.65 4.25
CA LYS A 35 -13.73 2.20 4.43
C LYS A 35 -12.88 1.65 5.58
N LEU A 36 -11.67 2.16 5.76
CA LEU A 36 -10.63 1.59 6.62
C LEU A 36 -10.20 2.53 7.75
N GLY A 37 -10.53 3.82 7.65
CA GLY A 37 -10.08 4.86 8.57
C GLY A 37 -8.81 5.58 8.10
N ALA A 38 -8.63 6.83 8.53
CA ALA A 38 -7.43 7.62 8.21
C ALA A 38 -6.18 7.20 9.00
N ALA A 39 -6.37 6.46 10.09
CA ALA A 39 -5.30 5.95 10.94
C ALA A 39 -4.72 4.62 10.45
N ILE A 40 -5.24 4.04 9.37
CA ILE A 40 -4.71 2.77 8.85
C ILE A 40 -3.29 2.97 8.33
N GLU A 41 -2.41 2.06 8.70
CA GLU A 41 -1.03 2.01 8.22
C GLU A 41 -1.00 1.52 6.78
N PHE A 42 -0.07 2.05 5.99
CA PHE A 42 0.08 1.61 4.60
C PHE A 42 0.48 0.13 4.47
N VAL A 43 1.17 -0.43 5.47
CA VAL A 43 1.50 -1.87 5.49
C VAL A 43 0.24 -2.73 5.62
N GLU A 44 -0.71 -2.32 6.46
CA GLU A 44 -2.02 -2.98 6.62
C GLU A 44 -2.87 -2.76 5.37
N LEU A 45 -2.89 -1.54 4.82
CA LEU A 45 -3.54 -1.27 3.54
C LEU A 45 -2.99 -2.17 2.43
N ARG A 46 -1.67 -2.38 2.37
CA ARG A 46 -1.05 -3.31 1.42
C ARG A 46 -1.57 -4.73 1.59
N ARG A 47 -1.60 -5.24 2.83
CA ARG A 47 -2.11 -6.57 3.14
C ARG A 47 -3.55 -6.73 2.71
N ILE A 48 -4.38 -5.70 2.95
CA ILE A 48 -5.80 -5.65 2.57
C ILE A 48 -5.97 -5.54 1.06
N LEU A 49 -5.15 -4.78 0.34
CA LEU A 49 -5.27 -4.64 -1.12
C LEU A 49 -4.63 -5.83 -1.86
N ALA A 50 -3.66 -6.51 -1.24
CA ALA A 50 -3.14 -7.79 -1.69
C ALA A 50 -4.14 -8.93 -1.48
N ILE A 51 -5.27 -8.70 -0.80
CA ILE A 51 -6.41 -9.62 -0.73
C ILE A 51 -7.01 -9.77 -2.12
N GLY A 52 -6.59 -10.83 -2.81
CA GLY A 52 -6.99 -11.13 -4.18
C GLY A 52 -5.85 -11.15 -5.18
N CYS A 53 -4.57 -10.97 -4.79
CA CYS A 53 -3.50 -11.59 -5.57
C CYS A 53 -3.79 -13.10 -5.56
N ASP A 54 -3.71 -13.72 -6.72
CA ASP A 54 -3.98 -15.15 -6.94
C ASP A 54 -3.21 -16.06 -5.96
N ARG A 55 -2.10 -15.54 -5.41
CA ARG A 55 -1.28 -16.19 -4.39
C ARG A 55 -1.40 -15.60 -2.98
N ARG A 56 -2.62 -15.32 -2.52
CA ARG A 56 -2.89 -15.06 -1.10
C ARG A 56 -2.25 -16.18 -0.26
N GLY A 57 -1.26 -15.83 0.58
CA GLY A 57 -0.60 -16.79 1.47
C GLY A 57 0.77 -17.31 1.00
N THR A 58 1.40 -16.71 -0.01
CA THR A 58 2.83 -16.95 -0.31
C THR A 58 3.65 -15.67 -0.17
N ASP A 59 4.91 -15.80 0.25
CA ASP A 59 5.93 -14.73 0.36
C ASP A 59 6.21 -13.96 -0.96
N GLY A 60 5.52 -14.27 -2.06
CA GLY A 60 5.76 -13.72 -3.39
C GLY A 60 4.96 -12.49 -3.77
N CYS A 61 4.22 -11.84 -2.84
CA CYS A 61 3.46 -10.64 -3.17
C CYS A 61 4.35 -9.39 -3.14
N GLU A 62 4.88 -8.99 -4.30
CA GLU A 62 5.65 -7.74 -4.48
C GLU A 62 4.74 -6.53 -4.70
N ALA A 63 3.69 -6.40 -3.88
CA ALA A 63 2.82 -5.24 -3.86
C ALA A 63 3.61 -4.01 -3.37
N SER A 64 3.54 -2.91 -4.12
CA SER A 64 4.20 -1.65 -3.82
C SER A 64 3.28 -0.47 -4.12
N PHE A 65 3.53 0.67 -3.47
CA PHE A 65 2.82 1.91 -3.76
C PHE A 65 3.79 2.90 -4.41
N PRO A 66 3.85 2.96 -5.76
CA PRO A 66 4.74 3.87 -6.46
C PRO A 66 4.49 5.34 -6.10
N CYS A 67 3.27 5.70 -5.73
CA CYS A 67 2.94 7.06 -5.30
C CYS A 67 3.57 7.44 -3.95
N LEU A 68 3.78 6.48 -3.05
CA LEU A 68 4.48 6.69 -1.78
C LEU A 68 5.99 6.79 -1.98
N LEU A 69 6.54 5.96 -2.88
CA LEU A 69 7.95 6.06 -3.28
C LEU A 69 8.27 7.43 -3.87
N THR A 70 7.37 7.96 -4.71
CA THR A 70 7.51 9.31 -5.29
C THR A 70 7.45 10.39 -4.21
N ALA A 71 6.64 10.17 -3.16
CA ALA A 71 6.57 11.05 -1.99
C ALA A 71 7.69 10.79 -0.95
N ASN A 72 8.64 9.90 -1.24
CA ASN A 72 9.70 9.46 -0.35
C ASN A 72 9.20 8.88 0.99
N ILE A 73 8.02 8.23 0.97
CA ILE A 73 7.41 7.55 2.11
C ILE A 73 7.66 6.05 1.96
N LEU A 74 8.50 5.50 2.83
CA LEU A 74 8.79 4.08 2.90
C LEU A 74 7.84 3.40 3.88
N ILE A 75 7.11 2.41 3.38
CA ILE A 75 6.10 1.67 4.15
C ILE A 75 6.63 0.34 4.70
N GLU A 76 7.81 -0.08 4.25
CA GLU A 76 8.53 -1.25 4.74
C GLU A 76 9.96 -0.83 5.08
N ALA A 77 10.53 -1.39 6.15
CA ALA A 77 11.96 -1.34 6.34
C ALA A 77 12.62 -2.02 5.14
N PRO A 78 13.68 -1.45 4.54
CA PRO A 78 14.45 -2.18 3.55
C PRO A 78 14.84 -3.51 4.20
N TYR A 79 14.50 -4.62 3.56
CA TYR A 79 15.02 -5.92 3.95
C TYR A 79 16.52 -5.87 3.64
N GLU A 80 17.31 -5.37 4.60
CA GLU A 80 18.78 -5.42 4.56
C GLU A 80 19.14 -6.90 4.47
N ARG A 81 19.67 -7.27 3.31
CA ARG A 81 19.99 -8.63 2.92
C ARG A 81 21.32 -9.06 3.51
#